data_AF-A0A7H4LJJ0-F1
#
_entry.id   AF-A0A7H4LJJ0-F1
#
_cell.length_a   1.000
_cell.length_b   1.000
_cell.length_c   1.000
_cell.angle_alpha   90.00
_cell.angle_beta   90.00
_cell.angle_gamma   90.00
#
_symmetry.space_group_name_H-M   'P 1'
#
loop_
_entity.id
_entity.type
_entity.pdbx_description
1 polymer ?
#
loop_
_entity_poly.entity_id
_entity_poly.type
_entity_poly.pdbx_seq_one_letter_code
_entity_poly.pdbx_strand_id
1 'polypeptide(L)'
;MVINRVENSEQSPEDWNSDCDGSGGSSGLPGTPCFTRKLSLLKVGSVIGQFSDFKRQLIKETGFDGMLELKSWQKTSLKYIAYLMDRVDVDSSIINLEGQGVLELRDRHFNYVFGIPCGNTVIEGEGVEPSEACIEYTRVAASFSEKGTHSLKAAEAYLNRAITESSTQIEKDCFKIAFVIFVVGHVLAPTAKHDYISIDFWAALNDISKIKDWNWGGYVLKHLFQAVRKFKAAVSKRNPTVHIVGCHLFLQLFVLDSLDPGVLNMLRGVTPRIGLYNYDAMKKMVEKITVNVGAGEVSFHGTDRAASEQSNWLPF
;
A
#
# COMPACT_ATOMS: atom_id res chain seq x y z
N MET A 1 -26.56 35.41 45.23
CA MET A 1 -27.22 34.52 44.24
C MET A 1 -26.16 34.13 43.24
N VAL A 2 -25.38 33.05 43.36
CA VAL A 2 -25.69 31.61 43.51
C VAL A 2 -26.72 31.13 42.51
N ILE A 3 -26.26 30.49 41.42
CA ILE A 3 -26.80 29.26 40.77
C ILE A 3 -25.62 28.67 39.96
N ASN A 4 -24.81 27.76 40.51
CA ASN A 4 -24.89 26.28 40.47
C ASN A 4 -24.95 25.60 39.09
N ARG A 5 -23.94 24.75 38.83
CA ARG A 5 -23.97 23.55 37.97
C ARG A 5 -25.04 22.57 38.46
N VAL A 6 -25.75 21.90 37.54
CA VAL A 6 -26.10 20.46 37.64
C VAL A 6 -26.11 19.86 36.22
N GLU A 7 -25.64 18.62 36.16
CA GLU A 7 -25.44 17.72 35.02
C GLU A 7 -26.75 17.28 34.34
N ASN A 8 -26.65 16.79 33.10
CA ASN A 8 -27.38 15.59 32.71
C ASN A 8 -26.68 14.86 31.57
N SER A 9 -26.21 13.65 31.89
CA SER A 9 -25.90 12.56 30.97
C SER A 9 -27.19 12.05 30.33
N GLU A 10 -27.20 11.79 29.03
CA GLU A 10 -28.02 10.71 28.46
C GLU A 10 -27.52 10.29 27.07
N GLN A 11 -27.29 8.99 27.01
CA GLN A 11 -27.11 8.03 25.91
C GLN A 11 -27.36 8.44 24.44
N SER A 12 -26.49 7.83 23.62
CA SER A 12 -26.64 7.51 22.19
C SER A 12 -28.04 6.99 21.81
N PRO A 13 -28.43 7.19 20.55
CA PRO A 13 -28.90 6.05 19.75
C PRO A 13 -27.94 5.75 18.62
N GLU A 14 -27.45 4.51 18.65
CA GLU A 14 -26.88 3.80 17.51
C GLU A 14 -27.87 3.86 16.32
N ASP A 15 -27.37 3.73 15.09
CA ASP A 15 -27.71 2.61 14.17
C ASP A 15 -28.68 3.11 13.04
N TRP A 16 -28.48 3.00 11.71
CA TRP A 16 -27.84 2.01 10.84
C TRP A 16 -27.59 2.55 9.39
N ASN A 17 -26.54 2.00 8.74
CA ASN A 17 -26.42 1.59 7.30
C ASN A 17 -26.37 2.64 6.16
N SER A 18 -25.62 2.47 5.07
CA SER A 18 -24.74 1.38 4.59
C SER A 18 -23.97 1.89 3.36
N ASP A 19 -22.68 1.59 3.26
CA ASP A 19 -22.09 1.10 2.00
C ASP A 19 -20.89 0.22 2.37
N CYS A 20 -21.17 -1.08 2.37
CA CYS A 20 -20.23 -2.13 2.71
C CYS A 20 -19.24 -2.35 1.56
N ASP A 21 -18.07 -1.72 1.63
CA ASP A 21 -16.93 -2.18 0.85
C ASP A 21 -16.40 -3.48 1.46
N GLY A 22 -16.50 -4.55 0.66
CA GLY A 22 -16.25 -5.95 1.00
C GLY A 22 -14.89 -6.21 1.66
N SER A 23 -14.82 -6.00 2.97
CA SER A 23 -13.73 -6.44 3.82
C SER A 23 -13.99 -7.89 4.20
N GLY A 24 -13.41 -8.82 3.45
CA GLY A 24 -13.40 -10.24 3.80
C GLY A 24 -12.58 -10.47 5.06
N GLY A 25 -13.19 -10.31 6.23
CA GLY A 25 -12.64 -10.73 7.51
C GLY A 25 -12.65 -12.26 7.61
N SER A 26 -11.51 -12.86 7.93
CA SER A 26 -11.44 -14.28 8.30
C SER A 26 -11.80 -14.37 9.78
N SER A 27 -12.90 -15.05 10.13
CA SER A 27 -13.21 -15.40 11.52
C SER A 27 -12.22 -16.44 12.02
N GLY A 28 -11.18 -16.00 12.73
CA GLY A 28 -10.19 -16.85 13.39
C GLY A 28 -10.67 -17.33 14.77
N LEU A 29 -10.01 -18.36 15.30
CA LEU A 29 -10.18 -18.85 16.67
C LEU A 29 -10.00 -17.73 17.71
N PRO A 30 -10.60 -17.85 18.91
CA PRO A 30 -10.42 -16.88 20.00
C PRO A 30 -8.94 -16.60 20.26
N GLY A 31 -8.53 -15.33 20.16
CA GLY A 31 -7.14 -14.90 20.34
C GLY A 31 -6.34 -14.65 19.07
N THR A 32 -6.86 -14.98 17.88
CA THR A 32 -6.21 -14.65 16.59
C THR A 32 -6.65 -13.26 16.10
N PRO A 33 -5.74 -12.33 15.77
CA PRO A 33 -6.11 -11.00 15.28
C PRO A 33 -6.88 -11.07 13.95
N CYS A 34 -7.93 -10.25 13.83
CA CYS A 34 -8.62 -10.01 12.57
C CYS A 34 -7.79 -9.05 11.71
N PHE A 35 -7.37 -9.51 10.53
CA PHE A 35 -6.66 -8.67 9.58
C PHE A 35 -7.60 -7.95 8.63
N THR A 36 -7.29 -6.70 8.33
CA THR A 36 -7.93 -5.92 7.26
C THR A 36 -6.84 -5.23 6.45
N ARG A 37 -7.12 -4.85 5.19
CA ARG A 37 -6.17 -4.13 4.32
C ARG A 37 -6.74 -2.77 3.92
N LYS A 38 -5.85 -1.80 3.68
CA LYS A 38 -6.24 -0.46 3.19
C LYS A 38 -5.83 -0.17 1.75
N LEU A 39 -5.05 -1.06 1.15
CA LEU A 39 -4.65 -0.99 -0.25
C LEU A 39 -5.84 -1.30 -1.18
N SER A 40 -6.11 -0.43 -2.16
CA SER A 40 -7.29 -0.51 -3.06
C SER A 40 -6.90 -0.61 -4.55
N LEU A 41 -6.73 -1.84 -5.04
CA LEU A 41 -6.41 -2.10 -6.45
C LEU A 41 -7.63 -2.03 -7.37
N LEU A 42 -8.80 -2.39 -6.85
CA LEU A 42 -10.04 -2.31 -7.61
C LEU A 42 -10.33 -0.87 -8.03
N LYS A 43 -10.22 0.06 -7.07
CA LYS A 43 -10.46 1.49 -7.29
C LYS A 43 -9.47 2.05 -8.31
N VAL A 44 -8.18 1.79 -8.11
CA VAL A 44 -7.12 2.28 -9.01
C VAL A 44 -7.28 1.71 -10.41
N GLY A 45 -7.48 0.39 -10.55
CA GLY A 45 -7.67 -0.24 -11.85
C GLY A 45 -8.93 0.24 -12.57
N SER A 46 -10.02 0.52 -11.84
CA SER A 46 -11.26 1.08 -12.41
C SER A 46 -11.06 2.49 -13.00
N VAL A 47 -10.33 3.36 -12.28
CA VAL A 47 -10.03 4.72 -12.76
C VAL A 47 -9.10 4.67 -13.97
N ILE A 48 -8.01 3.90 -13.90
CA ILE A 48 -7.06 3.75 -15.01
C ILE A 48 -7.72 3.12 -16.24
N GLY A 49 -8.67 2.21 -16.06
CA GLY A 49 -9.44 1.59 -17.14
C GLY A 49 -10.23 2.59 -17.99
N GLN A 50 -10.51 3.78 -17.47
CA GLN A 50 -11.24 4.85 -18.16
C GLN A 50 -10.32 5.88 -18.86
N PHE A 51 -9.00 5.73 -18.75
CA PHE A 51 -8.07 6.69 -19.33
C PHE A 51 -7.98 6.55 -20.86
N SER A 52 -8.09 7.68 -21.55
CA SER A 52 -7.73 7.83 -22.96
C SER A 52 -6.23 7.62 -23.18
N ASP A 53 -5.84 7.38 -24.43
CA ASP A 53 -4.43 7.30 -24.82
C ASP A 53 -3.65 8.57 -24.45
N PHE A 54 -4.29 9.74 -24.59
CA PHE A 54 -3.69 11.00 -24.17
C PHE A 54 -3.41 11.06 -22.66
N LYS A 55 -4.39 10.68 -21.82
CA LYS A 55 -4.18 10.58 -20.36
C LYS A 55 -3.06 9.60 -20.02
N ARG A 56 -3.00 8.45 -20.69
CA ARG A 56 -1.92 7.46 -20.52
C ARG A 56 -0.56 8.04 -20.91
N GLN A 57 -0.51 8.85 -21.97
CA GLN A 57 0.72 9.54 -22.37
C GLN A 57 1.19 10.54 -21.31
N LEU A 58 0.28 11.32 -20.70
CA LEU A 58 0.63 12.21 -19.59
C LEU A 58 1.24 11.46 -18.41
N ILE A 59 0.77 10.24 -18.10
CA ILE A 59 1.34 9.42 -17.03
C ILE A 59 2.73 8.88 -17.39
N LYS A 60 2.99 8.55 -18.67
CA LYS A 60 4.33 8.15 -19.12
C LYS A 60 5.37 9.24 -18.90
N GLU A 61 4.98 10.50 -19.03
CA GLU A 61 5.88 11.63 -18.79
C GLU A 61 6.33 11.76 -17.33
N THR A 62 5.57 11.21 -16.37
CA THR A 62 5.93 11.24 -14.94
C THR A 62 6.82 10.07 -14.52
N GLY A 63 6.99 9.06 -15.38
CA GLY A 63 7.69 7.81 -15.07
C GLY A 63 6.89 6.83 -14.19
N PHE A 64 5.58 7.03 -14.03
CA PHE A 64 4.67 6.10 -13.34
C PHE A 64 3.88 5.20 -14.30
N ASP A 65 4.34 5.04 -15.54
CA ASP A 65 3.64 4.26 -16.57
C ASP A 65 3.47 2.79 -16.20
N GLY A 66 4.37 2.22 -15.40
CA GLY A 66 4.18 0.86 -14.92
C GLY A 66 2.93 0.66 -14.06
N MET A 67 2.41 1.74 -13.44
CA MET A 67 1.13 1.70 -12.73
C MET A 67 -0.07 1.56 -13.68
N LEU A 68 0.07 1.90 -14.97
CA LEU A 68 -0.98 1.70 -15.97
C LEU A 68 -1.24 0.23 -16.29
N GLU A 69 -0.29 -0.65 -15.95
CA GLU A 69 -0.39 -2.11 -16.14
C GLU A 69 -1.17 -2.82 -15.02
N LEU A 70 -1.49 -2.09 -13.95
CA LEU A 70 -2.16 -2.61 -12.76
C LEU A 70 -3.56 -3.14 -13.12
N LYS A 71 -3.81 -4.41 -12.81
CA LYS A 71 -5.13 -5.04 -13.01
C LYS A 71 -6.02 -4.84 -11.78
N SER A 72 -7.33 -4.72 -11.99
CA SER A 72 -8.32 -4.57 -10.91
C SER A 72 -8.46 -5.87 -10.11
N TRP A 73 -8.06 -5.88 -8.84
CA TRP A 73 -8.17 -7.07 -7.98
C TRP A 73 -9.14 -6.87 -6.82
N GLN A 74 -10.08 -7.81 -6.70
CA GLN A 74 -11.11 -7.80 -5.66
C GLN A 74 -10.59 -8.31 -4.30
N LYS A 75 -9.71 -9.32 -4.30
CA LYS A 75 -9.27 -10.01 -3.08
C LYS A 75 -7.77 -10.28 -3.10
N THR A 76 -7.15 -10.45 -1.93
CA THR A 76 -5.78 -10.95 -1.74
C THR A 76 -5.75 -11.76 -0.44
N SER A 77 -4.82 -12.71 -0.31
CA SER A 77 -4.70 -13.52 0.91
C SER A 77 -4.08 -12.70 2.04
N LEU A 78 -4.91 -12.25 2.99
CA LEU A 78 -4.45 -11.49 4.17
C LEU A 78 -3.51 -12.32 5.05
N LYS A 79 -3.73 -13.63 5.12
CA LYS A 79 -2.83 -14.55 5.84
C LYS A 79 -1.44 -14.58 5.23
N TYR A 80 -1.34 -14.63 3.90
CA TYR A 80 -0.05 -14.59 3.21
C TYR A 80 0.64 -13.24 3.38
N ILE A 81 -0.12 -12.13 3.32
CA ILE A 81 0.45 -10.80 3.58
C ILE A 81 1.01 -10.72 5.01
N ALA A 82 0.26 -11.17 6.01
CA ALA A 82 0.71 -11.22 7.39
C ALA A 82 1.98 -12.07 7.55
N TYR A 83 2.01 -13.26 6.93
CA TYR A 83 3.18 -14.14 6.87
C TYR A 83 4.43 -13.44 6.32
N LEU A 84 4.28 -12.67 5.24
CA LEU A 84 5.39 -11.92 4.64
C LEU A 84 5.84 -10.76 5.51
N MET A 85 4.90 -9.97 6.05
CA MET A 85 5.22 -8.83 6.91
C MET A 85 5.95 -9.25 8.20
N ASP A 86 5.59 -10.40 8.77
CA ASP A 86 6.25 -10.96 9.95
C ASP A 86 7.73 -11.30 9.68
N ARG A 87 8.04 -11.75 8.46
CA ARG A 87 9.39 -12.16 8.01
C ARG A 87 10.27 -11.02 7.51
N VAL A 88 9.75 -9.80 7.40
CA VAL A 88 10.57 -8.63 7.07
C VAL A 88 11.41 -8.24 8.27
N ASP A 89 12.73 -8.30 8.15
CA ASP A 89 13.66 -7.61 9.03
C ASP A 89 13.94 -6.24 8.44
N VAL A 90 13.44 -5.22 9.12
CA VAL A 90 13.49 -3.84 8.65
C VAL A 90 14.88 -3.25 8.80
N ASP A 91 15.63 -3.65 9.83
CA ASP A 91 16.93 -3.05 10.14
C ASP A 91 18.00 -3.61 9.21
N SER A 92 17.89 -4.90 8.87
CA SER A 92 18.72 -5.54 7.83
C SER A 92 18.22 -5.32 6.40
N SER A 93 17.02 -4.72 6.22
CA SER A 93 16.36 -4.54 4.91
C SER A 93 16.22 -5.85 4.11
N ILE A 94 15.74 -6.91 4.76
CA ILE A 94 15.54 -8.23 4.13
C ILE A 94 14.15 -8.80 4.43
N ILE A 95 13.74 -9.78 3.65
CA ILE A 95 12.68 -10.73 4.01
C ILE A 95 13.28 -12.13 4.09
N ASN A 96 13.17 -12.77 5.26
CA ASN A 96 13.70 -14.11 5.50
C ASN A 96 12.59 -15.14 5.34
N LEU A 97 12.61 -15.90 4.25
CA LEU A 97 11.64 -16.96 3.92
C LEU A 97 12.10 -18.34 4.42
N GLU A 98 12.95 -18.37 5.45
CA GLU A 98 13.48 -19.56 6.08
C GLU A 98 14.17 -20.48 5.07
N GLY A 99 13.71 -21.73 4.94
CA GLY A 99 14.26 -22.72 4.00
C GLY A 99 14.15 -22.33 2.53
N GLN A 100 13.41 -21.28 2.18
CA GLN A 100 13.32 -20.74 0.82
C GLN A 100 14.38 -19.65 0.53
N GLY A 101 15.14 -19.24 1.54
CA GLY A 101 16.21 -18.25 1.42
C GLY A 101 15.82 -16.85 1.87
N VAL A 102 16.73 -15.91 1.62
CA VAL A 102 16.63 -14.52 2.08
C VAL A 102 16.67 -13.60 0.85
N LEU A 103 15.74 -12.65 0.79
CA LEU A 103 15.70 -11.63 -0.25
C LEU A 103 15.96 -10.26 0.35
N GLU A 104 16.85 -9.49 -0.27
CA GLU A 104 17.05 -8.09 0.09
C GLU A 104 15.92 -7.21 -0.45
N LEU A 105 15.56 -6.19 0.32
CA LEU A 105 14.56 -5.21 -0.03
C LEU A 105 15.25 -3.89 -0.32
N ARG A 106 15.35 -3.53 -1.60
CA ARG A 106 16.01 -2.30 -2.07
C ARG A 106 15.05 -1.49 -2.94
N ASP A 107 15.26 -0.19 -2.99
CA ASP A 107 14.46 0.78 -3.75
C ASP A 107 14.29 0.38 -5.22
N ARG A 108 15.37 -0.02 -5.91
CA ARG A 108 15.35 -0.47 -7.30
C ARG A 108 14.41 -1.65 -7.59
N HIS A 109 14.08 -2.45 -6.58
CA HIS A 109 13.12 -3.55 -6.75
C HIS A 109 11.70 -3.01 -7.01
N PHE A 110 11.38 -1.78 -6.61
CA PHE A 110 10.11 -1.14 -6.94
C PHE A 110 10.04 -0.72 -8.40
N ASN A 111 11.16 -0.30 -9.02
CA ASN A 111 11.21 -0.11 -10.47
C ASN A 111 11.01 -1.45 -11.19
N TYR A 112 11.67 -2.52 -10.75
CA TYR A 112 11.49 -3.85 -11.32
C TYR A 112 10.01 -4.33 -11.24
N VAL A 113 9.39 -4.23 -10.05
CA VAL A 113 8.04 -4.74 -9.82
C VAL A 113 6.96 -3.83 -10.41
N PHE A 114 7.02 -2.52 -10.16
CA PHE A 114 5.96 -1.58 -10.52
C PHE A 114 6.29 -0.63 -11.65
N GLY A 115 7.55 -0.53 -12.08
CA GLY A 115 7.97 0.43 -13.09
C GLY A 115 7.92 1.87 -12.61
N ILE A 116 7.95 2.11 -11.29
CA ILE A 116 8.02 3.47 -10.74
C ILE A 116 9.47 3.97 -10.71
N PRO A 117 9.70 5.29 -10.63
CA PRO A 117 11.05 5.83 -10.69
C PRO A 117 11.87 5.55 -9.42
N CYS A 118 13.16 5.29 -9.63
CA CYS A 118 14.17 5.11 -8.57
C CYS A 118 15.37 6.01 -8.88
N GLY A 119 15.11 7.32 -8.99
CA GLY A 119 16.17 8.28 -9.26
C GLY A 119 17.13 8.47 -8.08
N ASN A 120 18.10 9.36 -8.24
CA ASN A 120 19.17 9.57 -7.23
C ASN A 120 18.79 10.58 -6.15
N THR A 121 17.69 11.33 -6.33
CA THR A 121 17.28 12.39 -5.40
C THR A 121 16.26 11.85 -4.40
N VAL A 122 16.56 11.95 -3.11
CA VAL A 122 15.65 11.52 -2.03
C VAL A 122 14.50 12.51 -1.90
N ILE A 123 13.27 12.01 -1.77
CA ILE A 123 12.10 12.86 -1.53
C ILE A 123 12.14 13.40 -0.10
N GLU A 124 12.23 14.72 0.01
CA GLU A 124 12.18 15.47 1.27
C GLU A 124 10.84 16.21 1.41
N GLY A 125 10.40 16.41 2.66
CA GLY A 125 9.03 16.84 2.95
C GLY A 125 8.75 18.33 2.84
N GLU A 126 9.76 19.19 2.79
CA GLU A 126 9.57 20.64 2.98
C GLU A 126 10.56 21.47 2.14
N GLY A 127 10.25 22.77 1.98
CA GLY A 127 11.24 23.78 1.55
C GLY A 127 11.15 24.26 0.10
N VAL A 128 10.03 24.04 -0.60
CA VAL A 128 9.88 24.52 -1.98
C VAL A 128 8.60 25.35 -2.14
N GLU A 129 8.74 26.53 -2.74
CA GLU A 129 7.61 27.36 -3.15
C GLU A 129 6.71 26.61 -4.14
N PRO A 130 5.38 26.56 -3.90
CA PRO A 130 4.48 25.76 -4.71
C PRO A 130 4.38 26.31 -6.14
N SER A 131 4.50 25.43 -7.13
CA SER A 131 4.29 25.77 -8.54
C SER A 131 2.83 26.14 -8.81
N GLU A 132 2.58 26.81 -9.94
CA GLU A 132 1.22 27.20 -10.34
C GLU A 132 0.27 25.99 -10.42
N ALA A 133 0.75 24.84 -10.90
CA ALA A 133 -0.03 23.61 -10.93
C ALA A 133 -0.32 23.05 -9.52
N CYS A 134 0.61 23.15 -8.58
CA CYS A 134 0.38 22.77 -7.18
C CYS A 134 -0.65 23.69 -6.51
N ILE A 135 -0.59 25.00 -6.77
CA ILE A 135 -1.56 25.98 -6.27
C ILE A 135 -2.95 25.69 -6.85
N GLU A 136 -3.05 25.48 -8.17
CA GLU A 136 -4.32 25.19 -8.83
C GLU A 136 -4.90 23.85 -8.37
N TYR A 137 -4.09 22.80 -8.28
CA TYR A 137 -4.54 21.52 -7.74
C TYR A 137 -5.06 21.66 -6.31
N THR A 138 -4.37 22.45 -5.47
CA THR A 138 -4.81 22.72 -4.09
C THR A 138 -6.19 23.38 -4.05
N ARG A 139 -6.42 24.39 -4.91
CA ARG A 139 -7.73 25.06 -5.05
C ARG A 139 -8.81 24.08 -5.47
N VAL A 140 -8.54 23.27 -6.50
CA VAL A 140 -9.51 22.30 -7.01
C VAL A 140 -9.81 21.23 -5.96
N ALA A 141 -8.79 20.69 -5.28
CA ALA A 141 -8.98 19.67 -4.26
C ALA A 141 -9.85 20.18 -3.09
N ALA A 142 -9.67 21.44 -2.68
CA ALA A 142 -10.48 22.09 -1.66
C ALA A 142 -11.96 22.23 -2.07
N SER A 143 -12.27 22.36 -3.35
CA SER A 143 -13.67 22.40 -3.82
C SER A 143 -14.40 21.06 -3.75
N PHE A 144 -13.66 19.94 -3.69
CA PHE A 144 -14.24 18.60 -3.62
C PHE A 144 -14.35 18.05 -2.20
N SER A 145 -13.51 18.53 -1.28
CA SER A 145 -13.43 17.98 0.07
C SER A 145 -12.80 18.96 1.04
N GLU A 146 -13.35 19.00 2.26
CA GLU A 146 -12.74 19.72 3.40
C GLU A 146 -11.33 19.24 3.74
N LYS A 147 -10.98 18.00 3.35
CA LYS A 147 -9.62 17.46 3.49
C LYS A 147 -8.64 18.04 2.46
N GLY A 148 -9.12 18.81 1.49
CA GLY A 148 -8.32 19.42 0.43
C GLY A 148 -7.46 18.42 -0.33
N THR A 149 -6.18 18.75 -0.50
CA THR A 149 -5.18 17.94 -1.22
C THR A 149 -5.02 16.54 -0.63
N HIS A 150 -5.27 16.37 0.67
CA HIS A 150 -5.19 15.09 1.37
C HIS A 150 -6.35 14.14 1.05
N SER A 151 -7.37 14.59 0.33
CA SER A 151 -8.51 13.76 -0.07
C SER A 151 -8.18 12.91 -1.29
N LEU A 152 -8.16 11.58 -1.11
CA LEU A 152 -8.03 10.67 -2.25
C LEU A 152 -9.26 10.70 -3.17
N LYS A 153 -10.44 11.06 -2.65
CA LYS A 153 -11.63 11.33 -3.46
C LYS A 153 -11.46 12.59 -4.34
N ALA A 154 -10.76 13.62 -3.86
CA ALA A 154 -10.50 14.80 -4.68
C ALA A 154 -9.52 14.50 -5.82
N ALA A 155 -8.49 13.70 -5.54
CA ALA A 155 -7.58 13.20 -6.58
C ALA A 155 -8.34 12.38 -7.63
N GLU A 156 -9.18 11.43 -7.20
CA GLU A 156 -10.05 10.64 -8.08
C GLU A 156 -10.98 11.53 -8.93
N ALA A 157 -11.65 12.49 -8.30
CA ALA A 157 -12.56 13.41 -9.00
C ALA A 157 -11.83 14.19 -10.10
N TYR A 158 -10.58 14.62 -9.85
CA TYR A 158 -9.75 15.26 -10.86
C TYR A 158 -9.40 14.31 -12.01
N LEU A 159 -9.01 13.07 -11.70
CA LEU A 159 -8.67 12.06 -12.70
C LEU A 159 -9.83 11.70 -13.64
N ASN A 160 -11.07 11.83 -13.17
CA ASN A 160 -12.28 11.58 -13.95
C ASN A 160 -12.70 12.76 -14.86
N ARG A 161 -12.05 13.92 -14.77
CA ARG A 161 -12.33 15.06 -15.67
C ARG A 161 -11.92 14.78 -17.11
N ALA A 162 -12.53 15.48 -18.07
CA ALA A 162 -12.04 15.48 -19.44
C ALA A 162 -10.68 16.21 -19.51
N ILE A 163 -9.63 15.49 -19.88
CA ILE A 163 -8.28 16.01 -20.12
C ILE A 163 -7.90 15.57 -21.53
N THR A 164 -7.63 16.54 -22.40
CA THR A 164 -7.36 16.33 -23.82
C THR A 164 -6.14 17.14 -24.24
N GLU A 165 -5.74 16.99 -25.50
CA GLU A 165 -4.64 17.71 -26.12
C GLU A 165 -4.84 19.23 -26.05
N SER A 166 -6.09 19.69 -26.11
CA SER A 166 -6.48 21.10 -26.03
C SER A 166 -6.55 21.66 -24.61
N SER A 167 -6.46 20.81 -23.57
CA SER A 167 -6.39 21.28 -22.18
C SER A 167 -5.15 22.15 -21.97
N THR A 168 -5.24 23.08 -21.03
CA THR A 168 -4.12 23.94 -20.65
C THR A 168 -2.99 23.10 -20.04
N GLN A 169 -1.77 23.64 -20.04
CA GLN A 169 -0.63 22.97 -19.41
C GLN A 169 -0.87 22.74 -17.91
N ILE A 170 -1.45 23.72 -17.22
CA ILE A 170 -1.80 23.62 -15.80
C ILE A 170 -2.78 22.46 -15.54
N GLU A 171 -3.82 22.30 -16.36
CA GLU A 171 -4.76 21.16 -16.20
C GLU A 171 -4.09 19.81 -16.41
N LYS A 172 -3.18 19.71 -17.39
CA LYS A 172 -2.40 18.49 -17.66
C LYS A 172 -1.45 18.17 -16.50
N ASP A 173 -0.86 19.19 -15.90
CA ASP A 173 0.05 19.07 -14.77
C ASP A 173 -0.70 18.74 -13.47
N CYS A 174 -1.85 19.36 -13.21
CA CYS A 174 -2.75 18.95 -12.13
C CYS A 174 -3.24 17.51 -12.29
N PHE A 175 -3.50 17.04 -13.51
CA PHE A 175 -3.84 15.64 -13.77
C PHE A 175 -2.69 14.69 -13.37
N LYS A 176 -1.44 15.04 -13.69
CA LYS A 176 -0.25 14.28 -13.27
C LYS A 176 -0.06 14.29 -11.76
N ILE A 177 -0.22 15.44 -11.10
CA ILE A 177 -0.21 15.57 -9.63
C ILE A 177 -1.26 14.65 -9.00
N ALA A 178 -2.51 14.77 -9.47
CA ALA A 178 -3.63 13.97 -8.97
C ALA A 178 -3.34 12.47 -9.11
N PHE A 179 -2.77 12.05 -10.25
CA PHE A 179 -2.44 10.65 -10.49
C PHE A 179 -1.41 10.12 -9.50
N VAL A 180 -0.30 10.84 -9.30
CA VAL A 180 0.76 10.43 -8.37
C VAL A 180 0.20 10.33 -6.94
N ILE A 181 -0.56 11.33 -6.49
CA ILE A 181 -1.22 11.30 -5.17
C ILE A 181 -2.15 10.09 -5.04
N PHE A 182 -2.95 9.83 -6.07
CA PHE A 182 -3.94 8.76 -6.07
C PHE A 182 -3.29 7.37 -5.98
N VAL A 183 -2.26 7.08 -6.79
CA VAL A 183 -1.57 5.78 -6.75
C VAL A 183 -0.72 5.62 -5.48
N VAL A 184 -0.11 6.70 -4.99
CA VAL A 184 0.61 6.66 -3.71
C VAL A 184 -0.35 6.38 -2.57
N GLY A 185 -1.48 7.08 -2.50
CA GLY A 185 -2.43 6.91 -1.39
C GLY A 185 -3.19 5.60 -1.38
N HIS A 186 -3.43 4.97 -2.55
CA HIS A 186 -4.17 3.71 -2.61
C HIS A 186 -3.30 2.45 -2.71
N VAL A 187 -2.07 2.55 -3.22
CA VAL A 187 -1.25 1.35 -3.52
C VAL A 187 0.15 1.43 -2.93
N LEU A 188 0.86 2.54 -3.11
CA LEU A 188 2.29 2.59 -2.80
C LEU A 188 2.57 2.96 -1.32
N ALA A 189 1.80 3.86 -0.72
CA ALA A 189 1.93 4.20 0.69
C ALA A 189 0.56 4.37 1.37
N PRO A 190 -0.39 3.41 1.23
CA PRO A 190 -1.70 3.52 1.84
C PRO A 190 -1.57 3.57 3.36
N THR A 191 -2.42 4.40 3.98
CA THR A 191 -2.46 4.58 5.44
C THR A 191 -3.72 3.96 6.05
N ALA A 192 -3.82 3.95 7.37
CA ALA A 192 -5.00 3.44 8.06
C ALA A 192 -6.25 4.33 7.86
N LYS A 193 -6.05 5.63 7.57
CA LYS A 193 -7.12 6.62 7.44
C LYS A 193 -7.82 6.45 6.08
N HIS A 194 -9.15 6.40 6.11
CA HIS A 194 -9.97 6.23 4.92
C HIS A 194 -9.94 7.48 4.02
N ASP A 195 -9.74 7.27 2.72
CA ASP A 195 -9.64 8.30 1.67
C ASP A 195 -8.79 9.50 2.09
N TYR A 196 -7.65 9.23 2.73
CA TYR A 196 -6.75 10.23 3.24
C TYR A 196 -5.29 9.85 3.00
N ILE A 197 -4.51 10.85 2.58
CA ILE A 197 -3.06 10.75 2.41
C ILE A 197 -2.37 11.92 3.09
N SER A 198 -1.29 11.64 3.83
CA SER A 198 -0.34 12.68 4.21
C SER A 198 0.61 12.90 3.05
N ILE A 199 0.79 14.14 2.62
CA ILE A 199 1.60 14.42 1.44
C ILE A 199 2.93 15.05 1.81
N ASP A 200 3.80 14.19 2.35
CA ASP A 200 5.19 14.49 2.69
C ASP A 200 6.13 14.39 1.47
N PHE A 201 5.58 14.42 0.25
CA PHE A 201 6.31 14.38 -1.01
C PHE A 201 5.97 15.55 -1.93
N TRP A 202 5.46 16.66 -1.37
CA TRP A 202 5.04 17.83 -2.13
C TRP A 202 6.17 18.46 -2.95
N ALA A 203 7.39 18.47 -2.41
CA ALA A 203 8.58 18.92 -3.13
C ALA A 203 8.80 18.14 -4.44
N ALA A 204 8.49 16.84 -4.44
CA ALA A 204 8.63 16.00 -5.63
C ALA A 204 7.56 16.27 -6.71
N LEU A 205 6.43 16.86 -6.33
CA LEU A 205 5.37 17.27 -7.25
C LEU A 205 5.53 18.71 -7.75
N ASN A 206 6.46 19.47 -7.18
CA ASN A 206 6.57 20.89 -7.47
C ASN A 206 7.03 21.16 -8.92
N ASP A 207 8.01 20.39 -9.37
CA ASP A 207 8.50 20.42 -10.75
C ASP A 207 8.08 19.11 -11.44
N ILE A 208 6.99 19.19 -12.21
CA ILE A 208 6.37 18.05 -12.88
C ILE A 208 7.33 17.33 -13.82
N SER A 209 8.23 18.07 -14.47
CA SER A 209 9.22 17.51 -15.40
C SER A 209 10.24 16.61 -14.71
N LYS A 210 10.42 16.80 -13.39
CA LYS A 210 11.38 16.09 -12.55
C LYS A 210 10.76 15.01 -11.69
N ILE A 211 9.45 14.76 -11.75
CA ILE A 211 8.80 13.68 -10.96
C ILE A 211 9.56 12.36 -11.13
N LYS A 212 9.97 12.03 -12.36
CA LYS A 212 10.73 10.82 -12.69
C LYS A 212 12.17 10.76 -12.14
N ASP A 213 12.72 11.88 -11.71
CA ASP A 213 14.11 11.97 -11.23
C ASP A 213 14.22 11.72 -9.71
N TRP A 214 13.09 11.71 -9.00
CA TRP A 214 13.03 11.40 -7.57
C TRP A 214 13.05 9.90 -7.30
N ASN A 215 13.57 9.53 -6.13
CA ASN A 215 13.60 8.15 -5.66
C ASN A 215 12.25 7.71 -5.05
N TRP A 216 11.24 7.51 -5.88
CA TRP A 216 9.95 6.99 -5.44
C TRP A 216 10.06 5.58 -4.88
N GLY A 217 10.92 4.71 -5.44
CA GLY A 217 11.19 3.39 -4.86
C GLY A 217 11.67 3.46 -3.40
N GLY A 218 12.59 4.38 -3.10
CA GLY A 218 13.08 4.62 -1.74
C GLY A 218 12.00 5.19 -0.82
N TYR A 219 11.17 6.12 -1.33
CA TYR A 219 10.00 6.62 -0.61
C TYR A 219 9.05 5.48 -0.24
N VAL A 220 8.67 4.64 -1.20
CA VAL A 220 7.74 3.52 -0.98
C VAL A 220 8.33 2.49 -0.02
N LEU A 221 9.61 2.17 -0.14
CA LEU A 221 10.32 1.25 0.77
C LEU A 221 10.30 1.78 2.22
N LYS A 222 10.59 3.06 2.43
CA LYS A 222 10.52 3.72 3.74
C LYS A 222 9.12 3.57 4.36
N HIS A 223 8.06 3.83 3.59
CA HIS A 223 6.68 3.71 4.09
C HIS A 223 6.27 2.24 4.34
N LEU A 224 6.73 1.30 3.51
CA LEU A 224 6.56 -0.14 3.75
C LEU A 224 7.20 -0.57 5.07
N PHE A 225 8.42 -0.13 5.34
CA PHE A 225 9.13 -0.43 6.60
C PHE A 225 8.44 0.16 7.82
N GLN A 226 7.91 1.39 7.74
CA GLN A 226 7.07 1.95 8.79
C GLN A 226 5.79 1.12 9.01
N ALA A 227 5.17 0.63 7.94
CA ALA A 227 3.99 -0.22 8.01
C ALA A 227 4.29 -1.58 8.66
N VAL A 228 5.42 -2.21 8.32
CA VAL A 228 5.87 -3.47 8.94
C VAL A 228 6.10 -3.29 10.44
N ARG A 229 6.79 -2.23 10.87
CA ARG A 229 6.99 -1.95 12.31
C ARG A 229 5.66 -1.79 13.04
N LYS A 230 4.71 -1.05 12.46
CA LYS A 230 3.35 -0.87 13.02
C LYS A 230 2.58 -2.19 13.09
N PHE A 231 2.67 -3.00 12.04
CA PHE A 231 2.05 -4.33 11.98
C PHE A 231 2.58 -5.23 13.10
N LYS A 232 3.91 -5.37 13.20
CA LYS A 232 4.56 -6.20 14.23
C LYS A 232 4.18 -5.74 15.63
N ALA A 233 4.23 -4.43 15.90
CA ALA A 233 3.83 -3.87 17.19
C ALA A 233 2.35 -4.17 17.53
N ALA A 234 1.43 -4.09 16.57
CA ALA A 234 0.02 -4.38 16.78
C ALA A 234 -0.24 -5.87 17.05
N VAL A 235 0.49 -6.75 16.36
CA VAL A 235 0.45 -8.20 16.58
C VAL A 235 1.00 -8.55 17.97
N SER A 236 2.16 -8.02 18.36
CA SER A 236 2.74 -8.26 19.69
C SER A 236 1.84 -7.78 20.83
N LYS A 237 1.09 -6.68 20.62
CA LYS A 237 0.10 -6.16 21.57
C LYS A 237 -1.21 -6.93 21.59
N ARG A 238 -1.36 -7.98 20.75
CA ARG A 238 -2.58 -8.78 20.60
C ARG A 238 -3.81 -7.94 20.31
N ASN A 239 -3.66 -6.91 19.46
CA ASN A 239 -4.78 -6.10 19.04
C ASN A 239 -5.83 -6.98 18.35
N PRO A 240 -7.14 -6.85 18.68
CA PRO A 240 -8.18 -7.69 18.08
C PRO A 240 -8.32 -7.46 16.57
N THR A 241 -8.00 -6.24 16.11
CA THR A 241 -7.99 -5.87 14.70
C THR A 241 -6.64 -5.26 14.34
N VAL A 242 -6.03 -5.76 13.27
CA VAL A 242 -4.77 -5.23 12.72
C VAL A 242 -5.00 -4.75 11.29
N HIS A 243 -4.83 -3.45 11.08
CA HIS A 243 -4.88 -2.84 9.76
C HIS A 243 -3.53 -2.97 9.06
N ILE A 244 -3.50 -3.76 7.99
CA ILE A 244 -2.35 -3.90 7.09
C ILE A 244 -2.34 -2.68 6.16
N VAL A 245 -1.25 -1.91 6.25
CA VAL A 245 -0.99 -0.66 5.53
C VAL A 245 0.33 -0.73 4.76
N GLY A 246 0.72 0.33 4.04
CA GLY A 246 1.91 0.34 3.19
C GLY A 246 1.79 -0.56 1.95
N CYS A 247 2.83 -0.58 1.11
CA CYS A 247 2.83 -1.35 -0.14
C CYS A 247 3.04 -2.86 0.07
N HIS A 248 2.15 -3.54 0.79
CA HIS A 248 2.29 -4.99 0.98
C HIS A 248 2.18 -5.77 -0.34
N LEU A 249 1.55 -5.19 -1.37
CA LEU A 249 1.51 -5.75 -2.72
C LEU A 249 2.92 -6.00 -3.29
N PHE A 250 3.86 -5.09 -2.99
CA PHE A 250 5.25 -5.25 -3.39
C PHE A 250 5.84 -6.56 -2.87
N LEU A 251 5.67 -6.83 -1.56
CA LEU A 251 6.19 -8.05 -0.94
C LEU A 251 5.61 -9.30 -1.61
N GLN A 252 4.30 -9.30 -1.88
CA GLN A 252 3.64 -10.44 -2.50
C GLN A 252 4.20 -10.69 -3.91
N LEU A 253 4.30 -9.66 -4.74
CA LEU A 253 4.79 -9.80 -6.11
C LEU A 253 6.27 -10.15 -6.14
N PHE A 254 7.09 -9.42 -5.38
CA PHE A 254 8.53 -9.61 -5.36
C PHE A 254 8.93 -11.01 -4.88
N VAL A 255 8.28 -11.52 -3.83
CA VAL A 255 8.53 -12.86 -3.34
C VAL A 255 8.06 -13.91 -4.34
N LEU A 256 6.81 -13.83 -4.82
CA LEU A 256 6.29 -14.81 -5.77
C LEU A 256 7.08 -14.85 -7.08
N ASP A 257 7.61 -13.71 -7.53
CA ASP A 257 8.43 -13.61 -8.74
C ASP A 257 9.87 -14.12 -8.54
N SER A 258 10.37 -14.10 -7.30
CA SER A 258 11.69 -14.62 -6.94
C SER A 258 11.70 -16.13 -6.73
N LEU A 259 10.53 -16.75 -6.56
CA LEU A 259 10.39 -18.19 -6.40
C LEU A 259 10.38 -18.89 -7.77
N ASP A 260 10.67 -20.20 -7.78
CA ASP A 260 10.54 -21.06 -8.95
C ASP A 260 9.38 -22.05 -8.78
N PRO A 261 8.11 -21.61 -8.92
CA PRO A 261 6.96 -22.51 -8.90
C PRO A 261 6.83 -23.35 -10.19
N GLY A 262 7.84 -23.46 -11.04
CA GLY A 262 7.82 -24.29 -12.26
C GLY A 262 6.81 -23.78 -13.29
N VAL A 263 5.75 -24.56 -13.56
CA VAL A 263 4.73 -24.22 -14.59
C VAL A 263 3.95 -22.93 -14.33
N LEU A 264 4.05 -22.35 -13.13
CA LEU A 264 3.44 -21.06 -12.79
C LEU A 264 4.41 -19.87 -12.96
N ASN A 265 5.63 -20.12 -13.43
CA ASN A 265 6.61 -19.05 -13.63
C ASN A 265 6.09 -18.00 -14.60
N MET A 266 6.25 -16.75 -14.22
CA MET A 266 5.99 -15.63 -15.12
C MET A 266 7.09 -15.52 -16.16
N LEU A 267 6.72 -14.96 -17.33
CA LEU A 267 7.67 -14.76 -18.43
C LEU A 267 8.89 -13.98 -17.92
N ARG A 268 10.10 -14.53 -18.11
CA ARG A 268 11.34 -13.90 -17.68
C ARG A 268 11.69 -12.74 -18.62
N GLY A 269 12.42 -11.74 -18.10
CA GLY A 269 12.89 -10.59 -18.89
C GLY A 269 11.84 -9.54 -19.24
N VAL A 270 10.63 -9.64 -18.69
CA VAL A 270 9.57 -8.63 -18.86
C VAL A 270 9.48 -7.74 -17.62
N THR A 271 9.51 -6.43 -17.80
CA THR A 271 9.31 -5.44 -16.73
C THR A 271 8.37 -4.34 -17.23
N PRO A 272 7.53 -3.75 -16.35
CA PRO A 272 7.41 -4.03 -14.93
C PRO A 272 6.62 -5.31 -14.64
N ARG A 273 6.94 -5.99 -13.52
CA ARG A 273 6.32 -7.29 -13.20
C ARG A 273 4.82 -7.20 -12.95
N ILE A 274 4.32 -6.10 -12.40
CA ILE A 274 2.91 -5.91 -12.04
C ILE A 274 1.94 -6.24 -13.18
N GLY A 275 2.31 -5.99 -14.44
CA GLY A 275 1.47 -6.29 -15.60
C GLY A 275 1.26 -7.78 -15.88
N LEU A 276 2.13 -8.65 -15.36
CA LEU A 276 2.06 -10.11 -15.53
C LEU A 276 1.15 -10.78 -14.50
N TYR A 277 0.87 -10.10 -13.39
CA TYR A 277 0.11 -10.69 -12.30
C TYR A 277 -1.35 -10.25 -12.32
N ASN A 278 -2.22 -11.23 -12.13
CA ASN A 278 -3.61 -11.03 -11.79
C ASN A 278 -3.96 -11.81 -10.52
N TYR A 279 -5.19 -11.61 -10.03
CA TYR A 279 -5.66 -12.29 -8.82
C TYR A 279 -5.51 -13.81 -8.88
N ASP A 280 -5.94 -14.44 -9.99
CA ASP A 280 -5.96 -15.90 -10.11
C ASP A 280 -4.55 -16.48 -10.18
N ALA A 281 -3.64 -15.82 -10.90
CA ALA A 281 -2.24 -16.24 -10.98
C ALA A 281 -1.58 -16.19 -9.59
N MET A 282 -1.74 -15.08 -8.86
CA MET A 282 -1.19 -14.98 -7.50
C MET A 282 -1.80 -15.99 -6.55
N LYS A 283 -3.12 -16.19 -6.61
CA LYS A 283 -3.81 -17.17 -5.77
C LYS A 283 -3.26 -18.57 -5.97
N LYS A 284 -3.11 -19.01 -7.22
CA LYS A 284 -2.54 -20.33 -7.56
C LYS A 284 -1.11 -20.51 -7.05
N MET A 285 -0.27 -19.47 -7.16
CA MET A 285 1.09 -19.55 -6.64
C MET A 285 1.12 -19.65 -5.11
N VAL A 286 0.31 -18.83 -4.42
CA VAL A 286 0.22 -18.86 -2.96
C VAL A 286 -0.26 -20.22 -2.47
N GLU A 287 -1.31 -20.78 -3.09
CA GLU A 287 -1.81 -22.12 -2.76
C GLU A 287 -0.74 -23.19 -2.96
N LYS A 288 -0.01 -23.16 -4.09
CA LYS A 288 1.09 -24.10 -4.35
C LYS A 288 2.21 -24.02 -3.31
N ILE A 289 2.58 -22.81 -2.89
CA ILE A 289 3.63 -22.60 -1.87
C ILE A 289 3.15 -23.09 -0.50
N THR A 290 1.91 -22.77 -0.10
CA THR A 290 1.36 -23.21 1.18
C THR A 290 1.22 -24.74 1.26
N VAL A 291 0.96 -25.43 0.14
CA VAL A 291 0.92 -26.90 0.09
C VAL A 291 2.31 -27.52 0.25
N ASN A 292 3.36 -26.85 -0.24
CA ASN A 292 4.73 -27.36 -0.19
C ASN A 292 5.48 -26.98 1.09
N VAL A 293 5.10 -25.88 1.74
CA VAL A 293 5.57 -25.52 3.09
C VAL A 293 4.70 -26.30 4.07
N GLY A 294 5.13 -27.51 4.43
CA GLY A 294 4.41 -28.36 5.38
C GLY A 294 3.91 -27.55 6.57
N ALA A 295 2.60 -27.62 6.84
CA ALA A 295 1.81 -26.72 7.68
C ALA A 295 2.60 -25.96 8.76
N GLY A 296 3.28 -24.89 8.35
CA GLY A 296 3.83 -23.92 9.27
C GLY A 296 2.65 -23.11 9.74
N GLU A 297 2.18 -23.34 10.96
CA GLU A 297 1.43 -22.31 11.66
C GLU A 297 2.19 -20.99 11.49
N VAL A 298 1.47 -19.90 11.23
CA VAL A 298 2.05 -18.57 11.32
C VAL A 298 2.47 -18.42 12.78
N SER A 299 3.70 -18.81 13.12
CA SER A 299 4.22 -18.71 14.46
C SER A 299 4.52 -17.23 14.67
N PHE A 300 3.57 -16.52 15.28
CA PHE A 300 3.83 -15.17 15.75
C PHE A 300 4.94 -15.27 16.79
N HIS A 301 6.13 -14.74 16.49
CA HIS A 301 7.18 -14.55 17.49
C HIS A 301 6.62 -13.61 18.57
N GLY A 302 6.18 -14.19 19.69
CA GLY A 302 5.32 -13.55 20.69
C GLY A 302 4.25 -14.48 21.28
N THR A 303 4.09 -15.68 20.72
CA THR A 303 3.54 -16.83 21.46
C THR A 303 4.65 -17.37 22.35
N ASP A 304 4.65 -16.94 23.62
CA ASP A 304 5.55 -17.50 24.62
C ASP A 304 5.44 -19.04 24.60
N ARG A 305 6.57 -19.71 24.41
CA ARG A 305 6.78 -21.05 24.97
C ARG A 305 6.79 -20.91 26.49
N ALA A 306 5.62 -20.82 27.07
CA ALA A 306 5.39 -20.98 28.50
C ALA A 306 4.43 -22.16 28.71
N ALA A 307 4.93 -23.38 28.46
CA ALA A 307 4.45 -24.58 29.11
C ALA A 307 5.42 -25.75 28.85
N SER A 308 5.84 -26.35 29.97
CA SER A 308 6.49 -27.65 30.15
C SER A 308 7.86 -27.89 29.50
N GLU A 309 8.91 -27.64 30.28
CA GLU A 309 9.96 -28.63 30.52
C GLU A 309 10.59 -28.34 31.89
N GLN A 310 9.90 -28.81 32.94
CA GLN A 310 10.54 -29.15 34.20
C GLN A 310 10.97 -30.61 34.15
N SER A 311 12.09 -30.91 34.83
CA SER A 311 12.60 -32.22 35.24
C SER A 311 13.34 -33.06 34.19
N ASN A 312 14.66 -32.93 34.13
CA ASN A 312 15.56 -33.77 34.95
C ASN A 312 17.02 -33.52 34.55
N TRP A 313 17.73 -32.76 35.39
CA TRP A 313 19.15 -32.94 35.59
C TRP A 313 19.32 -33.95 36.73
N LEU A 314 19.97 -35.08 36.48
CA LEU A 314 20.84 -35.71 37.47
C LEU A 314 22.06 -36.36 36.78
N PRO A 315 23.21 -36.38 37.48
CA PRO A 315 24.53 -36.60 36.89
C PRO A 315 24.96 -38.07 36.99
N PHE A 316 25.79 -38.51 36.05
CA PHE A 316 26.95 -39.37 36.26
C PHE A 316 27.95 -39.14 35.12
#